data_AF-A0A251X4Y6-F1
#
_entry.id   AF-A0A251X4Y6-F1
#
_cell.length_a   1.000
_cell.length_b   1.000
_cell.length_c   1.000
_cell.angle_alpha   90.00
_cell.angle_beta   90.00
_cell.angle_gamma   90.00
#
_symmetry.space_group_name_H-M   'P 1'
#
loop_
_entity.id
_entity.type
_entity.pdbx_description
1 polymer ?
#
loop_
_entity_poly.entity_id
_entity_poly.type
_entity_poly.pdbx_seq_one_letter_code
_entity_poly.pdbx_strand_id
1 'polypeptide(L)'
;MFEERTRLIIEEKYIELVAIVVAKLREMPVNAVLDSIEPRHTTVWEAFAAQFGINRDDDEDEDMYEIYGEVVAGVCEDTVEQQLTLTELQLLWLVSEAASIWEEDEFPDEVQMLSEVAEELLSWVEQEAEEPELIEEMDSIQRH
;
A
#
# COMPACT_ATOMS: atom_id res chain seq x y z
N MET A 1 23.48 -5.91 12.90
CA MET A 1 22.70 -6.93 13.66
C MET A 1 21.40 -6.35 14.22
N PHE A 2 21.40 -5.28 15.03
CA PHE A 2 20.13 -4.69 15.53
C PHE A 2 19.35 -3.94 14.44
N GLU A 3 20.03 -3.10 13.65
CA GLU A 3 19.43 -2.38 12.52
C GLU A 3 18.84 -3.36 11.48
N GLU A 4 19.62 -4.36 11.09
CA GLU A 4 19.20 -5.41 10.15
C GLU A 4 17.98 -6.21 10.65
N ARG A 5 17.93 -6.55 11.95
CA ARG A 5 16.77 -7.25 12.52
C ARG A 5 15.54 -6.36 12.62
N THR A 6 15.74 -5.07 12.91
CA THR A 6 14.65 -4.09 12.93
C THR A 6 14.07 -3.93 11.54
N ARG A 7 14.92 -3.78 10.52
CA ARG A 7 14.50 -3.69 9.12
C ARG A 7 13.64 -4.89 8.72
N LEU A 8 14.10 -6.12 9.00
CA LEU A 8 13.32 -7.33 8.68
C LEU A 8 11.93 -7.34 9.35
N ILE A 9 11.81 -6.89 10.59
CA ILE A 9 10.51 -6.82 11.29
C ILE A 9 9.58 -5.79 10.64
N ILE A 10 10.14 -4.66 10.19
CA ILE A 10 9.37 -3.61 9.50
C ILE A 10 8.94 -4.08 8.12
N GLU A 11 9.84 -4.69 7.35
CA GLU A 11 9.55 -5.29 6.04
C GLU A 11 8.45 -6.37 6.18
N GLU A 12 8.58 -7.29 7.13
CA GLU A 12 7.55 -8.30 7.44
C GLU A 12 6.18 -7.64 7.72
N LYS A 13 6.16 -6.55 8.50
CA LYS A 13 4.91 -5.84 8.83
C LYS A 13 4.30 -5.17 7.60
N TYR A 14 5.09 -4.51 6.76
CA TYR A 14 4.58 -3.90 5.54
C TYR A 14 4.05 -4.96 4.56
N ILE A 15 4.73 -6.09 4.42
CA ILE A 15 4.27 -7.20 3.58
C ILE A 15 2.92 -7.75 4.09
N GLU A 16 2.74 -7.90 5.40
CA GLU A 16 1.45 -8.28 5.99
C GLU A 16 0.34 -7.27 5.63
N LEU A 17 0.61 -5.98 5.74
CA LEU A 17 -0.34 -4.91 5.40
C LEU A 17 -0.67 -4.89 3.90
N VAL A 18 0.35 -5.03 3.03
CA VAL A 18 0.17 -5.13 1.57
C VAL A 18 -0.73 -6.31 1.24
N ALA A 19 -0.50 -7.48 1.83
CA ALA A 19 -1.36 -8.65 1.60
C ALA A 19 -2.83 -8.39 1.97
N ILE A 20 -3.08 -7.64 3.05
CA ILE A 20 -4.43 -7.24 3.46
C ILE A 20 -5.04 -6.26 2.46
N VAL A 21 -4.30 -5.23 2.03
CA VAL A 21 -4.76 -4.25 1.04
C VAL A 21 -5.09 -4.95 -0.28
N VAL A 22 -4.19 -5.78 -0.80
CA VAL A 22 -4.38 -6.54 -2.04
C VAL A 22 -5.59 -7.47 -1.95
N ALA A 23 -5.78 -8.16 -0.81
CA ALA A 23 -6.95 -8.99 -0.60
C ALA A 23 -8.26 -8.18 -0.66
N LYS A 24 -8.31 -7.01 0.01
CA LYS A 24 -9.45 -6.10 -0.06
C LYS A 24 -9.72 -5.63 -1.50
N LEU A 25 -8.68 -5.20 -2.22
CA LEU A 25 -8.81 -4.69 -3.60
C LEU A 25 -9.23 -5.77 -4.61
N ARG A 26 -8.88 -7.04 -4.39
CA ARG A 26 -9.35 -8.18 -5.20
C ARG A 26 -10.82 -8.52 -4.95
N GLU A 27 -11.36 -8.14 -3.80
CA GLU A 27 -12.79 -8.30 -3.50
C GLU A 27 -13.64 -7.11 -3.99
N MET A 28 -13.01 -5.98 -4.32
CA MET A 28 -13.68 -4.80 -4.84
C MET A 28 -13.89 -4.89 -6.35
N PRO A 29 -15.15 -4.92 -6.83
CA PRO A 29 -15.42 -4.95 -8.25
C PRO A 29 -15.21 -3.55 -8.86
N VAL A 30 -14.65 -3.47 -10.07
CA VAL A 30 -14.32 -2.19 -10.73
C VAL A 30 -15.53 -1.27 -10.91
N ASN A 31 -16.70 -1.85 -11.14
CA ASN A 31 -17.96 -1.11 -11.29
C ASN A 31 -18.48 -0.47 -9.99
N ALA A 32 -17.86 -0.76 -8.84
CA ALA A 32 -18.10 0.00 -7.61
C ALA A 32 -17.46 1.39 -7.64
N VAL A 33 -16.49 1.60 -8.54
CA VAL A 33 -15.72 2.85 -8.67
C VAL A 33 -16.14 3.62 -9.92
N LEU A 34 -16.45 2.92 -11.02
CA LEU A 34 -16.86 3.53 -12.29
C LEU A 34 -18.30 3.15 -12.65
N ASP A 35 -19.22 4.11 -12.56
CA ASP A 35 -20.65 3.91 -12.82
C ASP A 35 -20.99 3.71 -14.33
N SER A 36 -20.06 3.92 -15.27
CA SER A 36 -20.42 4.07 -16.69
C SER A 36 -19.49 3.46 -17.75
N ILE A 37 -18.45 2.71 -17.38
CA ILE A 37 -17.53 2.06 -18.34
C ILE A 37 -17.64 0.55 -18.15
N GLU A 38 -17.87 -0.22 -19.23
CA GLU A 38 -17.71 -1.68 -19.19
C GLU A 38 -16.23 -1.97 -18.88
N PRO A 39 -15.90 -2.43 -17.67
CA PRO A 39 -14.52 -2.47 -17.26
C PRO A 39 -13.82 -3.63 -17.95
N ARG A 40 -12.62 -3.40 -18.48
CA ARG A 40 -11.73 -4.45 -19.02
C ARG A 40 -11.27 -5.43 -17.94
N HIS A 41 -11.33 -5.01 -16.67
CA HIS A 41 -10.89 -5.73 -15.50
C HIS A 41 -12.08 -6.03 -14.58
N THR A 42 -11.97 -7.11 -13.80
CA THR A 42 -13.06 -7.54 -12.90
C THR A 42 -12.94 -6.83 -11.56
N THR A 43 -11.71 -6.61 -11.09
CA THR A 43 -11.42 -6.08 -9.75
C THR A 43 -10.58 -4.81 -9.78
N VAL A 44 -10.68 -3.99 -8.72
CA VAL A 44 -9.86 -2.77 -8.56
C VAL A 44 -8.37 -3.12 -8.58
N TRP A 45 -7.97 -4.23 -7.95
CA TRP A 45 -6.58 -4.71 -8.01
C TRP A 45 -6.10 -4.96 -9.44
N GLU A 46 -6.88 -5.67 -10.26
CA GLU A 46 -6.51 -5.96 -11.65
C GLU A 46 -6.39 -4.68 -12.49
N ALA A 47 -7.29 -3.72 -12.26
CA ALA A 47 -7.27 -2.43 -12.96
C ALA A 47 -6.05 -1.60 -12.56
N PHE A 48 -5.76 -1.53 -11.25
CA PHE A 48 -4.60 -0.83 -10.70
C PHE A 48 -3.29 -1.48 -11.16
N ALA A 49 -3.12 -2.79 -10.99
CA ALA A 49 -1.90 -3.49 -11.41
C ALA A 49 -1.65 -3.45 -12.92
N ALA A 50 -2.70 -3.40 -13.74
CA ALA A 50 -2.54 -3.22 -15.18
C ALA A 50 -1.92 -1.85 -15.55
N GLN A 51 -2.15 -0.81 -14.73
CA GLN A 51 -1.57 0.52 -14.92
C GLN A 51 -0.08 0.57 -14.56
N PHE A 52 0.37 -0.25 -13.59
CA PHE A 52 1.77 -0.28 -13.16
C PHE A 52 2.62 -1.34 -13.88
N GLY A 53 2.11 -2.56 -14.06
CA GLY A 53 2.96 -3.71 -14.40
C GLY A 53 2.98 -4.20 -15.85
N ILE A 54 2.00 -3.88 -16.71
CA ILE A 54 1.84 -4.67 -17.97
C ILE A 54 1.66 -3.85 -19.26
N ASN A 55 1.07 -2.63 -19.25
CA ASN A 55 0.75 -1.89 -20.49
C ASN A 55 1.06 -0.39 -20.41
N ARG A 56 2.25 -0.01 -19.95
CA ARG A 56 2.69 1.41 -19.86
C ARG A 56 2.78 2.15 -21.22
N ASP A 57 2.51 1.46 -22.34
CA ASP A 57 2.62 1.98 -23.71
C ASP A 57 1.30 2.54 -24.30
N ASP A 58 0.15 2.42 -23.62
CA ASP A 58 -1.10 3.06 -24.06
C ASP A 58 -1.35 4.34 -23.23
N ASP A 59 -0.89 5.48 -23.76
CA ASP A 59 -1.10 6.85 -23.23
C ASP A 59 -2.59 7.28 -23.10
N GLU A 60 -3.56 6.38 -23.30
CA GLU A 60 -5.00 6.69 -23.31
C GLU A 60 -5.69 6.60 -21.93
N ASP A 61 -5.01 6.08 -20.89
CA ASP A 61 -5.61 5.76 -19.58
C ASP A 61 -5.09 6.63 -18.40
N GLU A 62 -4.56 7.83 -18.67
CA GLU A 62 -4.01 8.74 -17.64
C GLU A 62 -5.08 9.16 -16.60
N ASP A 63 -6.32 9.43 -17.05
CA ASP A 63 -7.45 9.77 -16.16
C ASP A 63 -7.89 8.60 -15.25
N MET A 64 -7.58 7.35 -15.63
CA MET A 64 -7.97 6.17 -14.86
C MET A 64 -7.00 5.91 -13.70
N TYR A 65 -5.77 6.43 -13.77
CA TYR A 65 -4.78 6.33 -12.69
C TYR A 65 -5.22 7.12 -11.46
N GLU A 66 -5.70 8.35 -11.67
CA GLU A 66 -6.19 9.22 -10.59
C GLU A 66 -7.35 8.54 -9.84
N ILE A 67 -8.26 7.90 -10.56
CA ILE A 67 -9.46 7.27 -9.99
C ILE A 67 -9.11 6.04 -9.14
N TYR A 68 -8.29 5.11 -9.63
CA TYR A 68 -7.94 3.93 -8.83
C TYR A 68 -6.88 4.24 -7.77
N GLY A 69 -5.99 5.21 -8.02
CA GLY A 69 -5.01 5.68 -7.04
C GLY A 69 -5.68 6.21 -5.78
N GLU A 70 -6.72 7.06 -5.91
CA GLU A 70 -7.49 7.55 -4.76
C GLU A 70 -8.17 6.41 -3.98
N VAL A 71 -8.75 5.44 -4.68
CA VAL A 71 -9.39 4.28 -4.04
C VAL A 71 -8.36 3.43 -3.29
N VAL A 72 -7.21 3.14 -3.90
CA VAL A 72 -6.15 2.36 -3.26
C VAL A 72 -5.57 3.10 -2.06
N ALA A 73 -5.33 4.41 -2.18
CA ALA A 73 -4.87 5.25 -1.07
C ALA A 73 -5.84 5.20 0.13
N GLY A 74 -7.15 5.33 -0.12
CA GLY A 74 -8.15 5.19 0.93
C GLY A 74 -8.18 3.81 1.58
N VAL A 75 -7.95 2.74 0.80
CA VAL A 75 -7.85 1.37 1.34
C VAL A 75 -6.58 1.18 2.18
N CYS A 76 -5.48 1.83 1.82
CA CYS A 76 -4.27 1.87 2.64
C CYS A 76 -4.53 2.56 3.98
N GLU A 77 -5.12 3.77 3.96
CA GLU A 77 -5.46 4.53 5.18
C GLU A 77 -6.38 3.73 6.11
N ASP A 78 -7.48 3.18 5.57
CA ASP A 78 -8.40 2.30 6.30
C ASP A 78 -7.68 1.08 6.90
N THR A 79 -6.68 0.54 6.19
CA THR A 79 -5.94 -0.64 6.65
C THR A 79 -4.96 -0.27 7.77
N VAL A 80 -4.24 0.83 7.66
CA VAL A 80 -3.37 1.33 8.73
C VAL A 80 -4.18 1.61 9.99
N GLU A 81 -5.31 2.31 9.88
CA GLU A 81 -6.19 2.64 11.01
C GLU A 81 -6.74 1.38 11.71
N GLN A 82 -7.16 0.38 10.92
CA GLN A 82 -7.82 -0.81 11.46
C GLN A 82 -6.86 -1.89 11.97
N GLN A 83 -5.65 -1.98 11.42
CA GLN A 83 -4.73 -3.09 11.68
C GLN A 83 -3.60 -2.76 12.65
N LEU A 84 -3.29 -1.47 12.85
CA LEU A 84 -2.19 -1.07 13.71
C LEU A 84 -2.67 -0.63 15.09
N THR A 85 -1.95 -1.07 16.10
CA THR A 85 -1.99 -0.39 17.40
C THR A 85 -1.23 0.93 17.32
N LEU A 86 -1.54 1.87 18.23
CA LEU A 86 -0.80 3.13 18.32
C LEU A 86 0.72 2.92 18.44
N THR A 87 1.18 1.88 19.15
CA THR A 87 2.61 1.60 19.26
C THR A 87 3.22 1.11 17.96
N GLU A 88 2.51 0.28 17.19
CA GLU A 88 2.99 -0.14 15.87
C GLU A 88 3.02 1.04 14.90
N LEU A 89 1.99 1.88 14.91
CA LEU A 89 1.95 3.11 14.12
C LEU A 89 3.14 4.02 14.43
N GLN A 90 3.41 4.28 15.71
CA GLN A 90 4.56 5.07 16.14
C GLN A 90 5.89 4.47 15.72
N LEU A 91 6.03 3.14 15.77
CA LEU A 91 7.25 2.45 15.37
C LEU A 91 7.48 2.50 13.87
N LEU A 92 6.43 2.28 13.07
CA LEU A 92 6.50 2.41 11.61
C LEU A 92 6.80 3.85 11.20
N TRP A 93 6.13 4.81 11.82
CA TRP A 93 6.42 6.22 11.57
C TRP A 93 7.88 6.56 11.85
N LEU A 94 8.44 6.15 13.00
CA LEU A 94 9.82 6.43 13.38
C LEU A 94 10.88 5.88 12.41
N VAL A 95 10.54 4.88 11.60
CA VAL A 95 11.44 4.28 10.60
C VAL A 95 11.12 4.72 9.17
N SER A 96 10.04 5.48 8.98
CA SER A 96 9.61 6.02 7.70
C SER A 96 10.52 7.15 7.22
N GLU A 97 10.40 7.48 5.92
CA GLU A 97 11.03 8.67 5.36
C GLU A 97 10.51 9.96 6.01
N ALA A 98 9.23 10.01 6.38
CA ALA A 98 8.61 11.18 7.01
C ALA A 98 9.28 11.56 8.34
N ALA A 99 9.61 10.58 9.18
CA ALA A 99 10.38 10.83 10.41
C ALA A 99 11.79 11.36 10.14
N SER A 100 12.42 10.95 9.03
CA SER A 100 13.78 11.37 8.69
C SER A 100 13.89 12.85 8.29
N ILE A 101 12.79 13.41 7.77
CA ILE A 101 12.67 14.82 7.35
C ILE A 101 11.88 15.66 8.37
N TRP A 102 11.48 15.08 9.49
CA TRP A 102 10.72 15.76 10.53
C TRP A 102 11.59 16.83 11.22
N GLU A 103 11.19 18.09 11.10
CA GLU A 103 11.93 19.24 11.65
C GLU A 103 11.34 19.78 12.96
N GLU A 104 10.18 19.30 13.39
CA GLU A 104 9.53 19.79 14.60
C GLU A 104 10.06 19.11 15.87
N ASP A 105 10.15 19.89 16.95
CA ASP A 105 10.56 19.38 18.27
C ASP A 105 9.49 18.49 18.92
N GLU A 106 8.24 18.55 18.42
CA GLU A 106 7.10 17.78 18.91
C GLU A 106 6.93 16.50 18.09
N PHE A 107 6.48 15.43 18.74
CA PHE A 107 6.13 14.19 18.07
C PHE A 107 4.82 14.39 17.30
N PRO A 108 4.68 13.87 16.06
CA PRO A 108 3.47 14.06 15.26
C PRO A 108 2.24 13.52 16.00
N ASP A 109 1.08 14.09 15.69
CA ASP A 109 -0.17 13.55 16.18
C ASP A 109 -0.56 12.27 15.43
N GLU A 110 -1.58 11.58 15.96
CA GLU A 110 -2.03 10.30 15.42
C GLU A 110 -2.54 10.41 13.98
N VAL A 111 -3.19 11.52 13.62
CA VAL A 111 -3.73 11.73 12.27
C VAL A 111 -2.59 11.88 11.28
N GLN A 112 -1.57 12.65 11.63
CA GLN A 112 -0.40 12.84 10.79
C GLN A 112 0.39 11.54 10.61
N MET A 113 0.62 10.78 11.69
CA MET A 113 1.26 9.47 11.58
C MET A 113 0.48 8.49 10.71
N LEU A 114 -0.85 8.46 10.84
CA LEU A 114 -1.71 7.61 10.01
C LEU A 114 -1.54 7.94 8.53
N SER A 115 -1.61 9.22 8.16
CA SER A 115 -1.42 9.68 6.78
C SER A 115 -0.07 9.27 6.23
N GLU A 116 1.01 9.54 6.96
CA GLU A 116 2.38 9.32 6.48
C GLU A 116 2.73 7.82 6.38
N VAL A 117 2.25 6.99 7.32
CA VAL A 117 2.41 5.53 7.24
C VAL A 117 1.52 4.92 6.15
N ALA A 118 0.35 5.49 5.89
CA ALA A 118 -0.52 5.05 4.78
C ALA A 118 0.08 5.40 3.41
N GLU A 119 0.72 6.56 3.27
CA GLU A 119 1.47 6.94 2.07
C GLU A 119 2.66 6.00 1.83
N GLU A 120 3.41 5.65 2.88
CA GLU A 120 4.47 4.65 2.75
C GLU A 120 3.86 3.29 2.34
N LEU A 121 2.79 2.82 2.99
CA LEU A 121 2.11 1.58 2.61
C LEU A 121 1.64 1.60 1.14
N LEU A 122 1.14 2.73 0.64
CA LEU A 122 0.75 2.89 -0.76
C LEU A 122 1.95 2.61 -1.69
N SER A 123 3.13 3.16 -1.40
CA SER A 123 4.33 2.89 -2.22
C SER A 123 4.70 1.40 -2.28
N TRP A 124 4.47 0.65 -1.20
CA TRP A 124 4.69 -0.80 -1.16
C TRP A 124 3.64 -1.57 -1.99
N VAL A 125 2.39 -1.10 -1.99
CA VAL A 125 1.31 -1.67 -2.82
C VAL A 125 1.57 -1.38 -4.31
N GLU A 126 2.07 -0.20 -4.65
CA GLU A 126 2.52 0.15 -5.99
C GLU A 126 3.67 -0.75 -6.46
N GLN A 127 4.63 -1.03 -5.59
CA GLN A 127 5.72 -1.97 -5.88
C GLN A 127 5.20 -3.38 -6.16
N GLU A 128 4.28 -3.91 -5.33
CA GLU A 128 3.66 -5.23 -5.57
C GLU A 128 2.83 -5.25 -6.87
N ALA A 129 2.27 -4.10 -7.28
CA ALA A 129 1.52 -3.96 -8.53
C ALA A 129 2.44 -3.92 -9.77
N GLU A 130 3.63 -3.32 -9.66
CA GLU A 130 4.66 -3.28 -10.71
C GLU A 130 5.40 -4.62 -10.84
N GLU A 131 5.85 -5.18 -9.72
CA GLU A 131 6.64 -6.41 -9.61
C GLU A 131 6.07 -7.31 -8.49
N PRO A 132 5.14 -8.24 -8.80
CA PRO A 132 4.48 -9.08 -7.81
C PRO A 132 5.43 -10.16 -7.28
N GLU A 133 6.31 -9.75 -6.37
CA GLU A 133 7.31 -10.61 -5.72
C GLU A 133 7.20 -10.54 -4.18
N LEU A 134 6.67 -9.45 -3.61
CA LEU A 134 6.68 -9.21 -2.15
C LEU A 134 5.81 -10.21 -1.40
N ILE A 135 4.59 -10.46 -1.90
CA ILE A 135 3.67 -11.43 -1.28
C ILE A 135 4.18 -12.88 -1.49
N GLU A 136 4.78 -13.18 -2.64
CA GLU A 136 5.32 -14.52 -2.94
C GLU A 136 6.52 -14.87 -2.05
N GLU A 137 7.38 -13.89 -1.73
CA GLU A 137 8.51 -14.07 -0.81
C GLU A 137 8.05 -14.45 0.60
N MET A 138 7.01 -13.80 1.14
CA MET A 138 6.47 -14.14 2.46
C MET A 138 5.99 -15.59 2.55
N ASP A 139 5.30 -16.04 1.51
CA ASP A 139 4.78 -17.39 1.38
C ASP A 139 5.90 -18.45 1.34
N SER A 140 7.09 -18.07 0.86
CA SER A 140 8.29 -18.91 0.84
C SER A 140 8.99 -18.98 2.20
N ILE A 141 8.99 -17.87 2.95
CA ILE A 141 9.59 -17.74 4.28
C ILE A 141 8.77 -18.53 5.32
N GLN A 142 7.44 -18.46 5.27
CA GLN A 142 6.56 -19.18 6.20
C GLN A 142 6.53 -20.72 5.99
N ARG A 143 7.04 -21.21 4.84
CA ARG A 143 7.11 -22.65 4.52
C ARG A 143 8.43 -23.32 4.96
N HIS A 144 9.36 -22.59 5.55
CA HIS A 144 10.67 -23.08 6.02
C HIS A 144 10.84 -22.90 7.54
#